data_AF-A0A2H0RDS9-F1
#
_entry.id   AF-A0A2H0RDS9-F1
#
_cell.length_a   1.000
_cell.length_b   1.000
_cell.length_c   1.000
_cell.angle_alpha   90.00
_cell.angle_beta   90.00
_cell.angle_gamma   90.00
#
_symmetry.space_group_name_H-M   'P 1'
#
loop_
_entity.id
_entity.type
_entity.pdbx_description
1 polymer ?
#
loop_
_entity_poly.entity_id
_entity_poly.type
_entity_poly.pdbx_seq_one_letter_code
_entity_poly.pdbx_strand_id
1 'polypeptide(L)'
;MEYDIIKEFVAEVITDAGIDGSDRELMGRLQASLETRVTTRLLLELVARLDKENATALRAEMDFSNPNPEQLFGKLVDRGELTLQQLTGMLAGIRRELLEELQEMQSA
;
A
#
# COMPACT_ATOMS: atom_id res chain seq x y z
N MET A 1 -0.78 9.95 15.66
CA MET A 1 -1.67 10.00 14.49
C MET A 1 -1.38 8.72 13.74
N GLU A 2 -2.24 7.71 13.84
CA GLU A 2 -2.12 6.55 12.95
C GLU A 2 -2.49 7.03 11.55
N TYR A 3 -1.58 6.85 10.61
CA TYR A 3 -1.83 7.18 9.22
C TYR A 3 -2.58 6.01 8.61
N ASP A 4 -3.91 5.95 8.70
CA ASP A 4 -4.76 4.94 8.05
C ASP A 4 -4.76 5.05 6.49
N ILE A 5 -3.65 5.52 5.91
CA ILE A 5 -3.49 5.81 4.49
C ILE A 5 -3.77 4.57 3.65
N ILE A 6 -3.38 3.37 4.11
CA ILE A 6 -3.57 2.15 3.33
C ILE A 6 -5.04 1.77 3.31
N LYS A 7 -5.74 1.89 4.44
CA LYS A 7 -7.18 1.59 4.53
C LYS A 7 -7.99 2.58 3.70
N GLU A 8 -7.72 3.88 3.83
CA GLU A 8 -8.38 4.92 3.04
C GLU A 8 -8.15 4.72 1.55
N PHE A 9 -6.90 4.44 1.16
CA PHE A 9 -6.54 4.15 -0.22
C PHE A 9 -7.29 2.94 -0.79
N VAL A 10 -7.38 1.83 -0.03
CA VAL A 10 -8.09 0.63 -0.49
C VAL A 10 -9.59 0.88 -0.62
N ALA A 11 -10.19 1.63 0.30
CA ALA A 11 -11.60 2.01 0.21
C ALA A 11 -11.89 2.84 -1.05
N GLU A 12 -11.00 3.78 -1.38
CA GLU A 12 -11.10 4.55 -2.63
C GLU A 12 -10.95 3.66 -3.87
N VAL A 13 -9.97 2.75 -3.90
CA VAL A 13 -9.77 1.82 -5.03
C VAL A 13 -10.99 0.93 -5.26
N ILE A 14 -11.58 0.39 -4.20
CA ILE A 14 -12.80 -0.43 -4.28
C ILE A 14 -13.96 0.38 -4.87
N THR A 15 -14.11 1.62 -4.41
CA THR A 15 -15.15 2.54 -4.90
C THR A 15 -14.95 2.88 -6.37
N ASP A 16 -13.72 3.22 -6.75
CA ASP A 16 -13.32 3.54 -8.12
C ASP A 16 -13.50 2.33 -9.07
N ALA A 17 -13.32 1.10 -8.56
CA ALA A 17 -13.55 -0.14 -9.29
C ALA A 17 -15.04 -0.52 -9.42
N GLY A 18 -15.96 0.24 -8.82
CA GLY A 18 -17.40 -0.01 -8.90
C GLY A 18 -17.84 -1.35 -8.30
N ILE A 19 -17.07 -1.89 -7.33
CA ILE A 19 -17.36 -3.18 -6.72
C ILE A 19 -18.58 -3.06 -5.82
N ASP A 20 -19.57 -3.94 -6.02
CA ASP A 20 -20.78 -3.97 -5.20
C ASP A 20 -20.47 -4.39 -3.76
N GLY A 21 -20.75 -3.48 -2.82
CA GLY A 21 -20.52 -3.68 -1.39
C GLY A 21 -21.60 -4.47 -0.65
N SER A 22 -22.55 -5.09 -1.36
CA SER A 22 -23.71 -5.76 -0.77
C SER A 22 -23.36 -6.98 0.10
N ASP A 23 -22.30 -7.73 -0.24
CA ASP A 23 -21.80 -8.84 0.58
C ASP A 23 -20.66 -8.37 1.51
N ARG A 24 -20.99 -8.13 2.78
CA ARG A 24 -20.03 -7.65 3.79
C ARG A 24 -18.88 -8.62 4.06
N GLU A 25 -19.11 -9.93 3.99
CA GLU A 25 -18.05 -10.91 4.27
C GLU A 25 -17.04 -10.94 3.12
N LEU A 26 -17.54 -10.97 1.88
CA LEU A 26 -16.72 -10.88 0.69
C LEU A 26 -15.94 -9.55 0.66
N MET A 27 -16.60 -8.43 0.98
CA MET A 27 -15.97 -7.12 1.04
C MET A 27 -14.87 -7.04 2.09
N GLY A 28 -15.08 -7.61 3.28
CA GLY A 28 -14.04 -7.66 4.31
C GLY A 28 -12.81 -8.46 3.86
N ARG A 29 -13.02 -9.58 3.16
CA ARG A 29 -11.93 -10.39 2.60
C ARG A 29 -11.20 -9.68 1.46
N LEU A 30 -11.93 -9.02 0.57
CA LEU A 30 -11.38 -8.24 -0.52
C LEU A 30 -10.53 -7.08 0.02
N GLN A 31 -11.07 -6.31 0.96
CA GLN A 31 -10.37 -5.20 1.60
C GLN A 31 -9.06 -5.67 2.25
N ALA A 32 -9.10 -6.71 3.10
CA ALA A 32 -7.90 -7.24 3.74
C ALA A 32 -6.86 -7.76 2.72
N SER A 33 -7.33 -8.38 1.63
CA SER A 33 -6.46 -8.83 0.54
C SER A 33 -5.78 -7.66 -0.17
N LEU A 34 -6.54 -6.61 -0.51
CA LEU A 34 -6.02 -5.41 -1.14
C LEU A 34 -5.05 -4.65 -0.23
N GLU A 35 -5.37 -4.49 1.06
CA GLU A 35 -4.47 -3.87 2.06
C GLU A 35 -3.11 -4.58 2.11
N THR A 36 -3.12 -5.92 2.12
CA THR A 36 -1.89 -6.73 2.09
C THR A 36 -1.10 -6.50 0.81
N ARG A 37 -1.77 -6.45 -0.35
CA ARG A 37 -1.12 -6.25 -1.66
C ARG A 37 -0.52 -4.85 -1.79
N VAL A 38 -1.27 -3.82 -1.39
CA VAL A 38 -0.82 -2.42 -1.36
C VAL A 38 0.41 -2.27 -0.48
N THR A 39 0.33 -2.79 0.75
CA THR A 39 1.45 -2.82 1.69
C THR A 39 2.69 -3.44 1.06
N THR A 40 2.54 -4.63 0.48
CA THR A 40 3.65 -5.37 -0.13
C THR A 40 4.28 -4.59 -1.27
N ARG A 41 3.47 -4.02 -2.18
CA ARG A 41 3.97 -3.22 -3.32
C ARG A 41 4.69 -1.95 -2.87
N LEU A 42 4.12 -1.22 -1.90
CA LEU A 42 4.76 -0.03 -1.35
C LEU A 42 6.12 -0.34 -0.74
N LEU A 43 6.23 -1.43 0.04
CA LEU A 43 7.49 -1.85 0.64
C LEU A 43 8.51 -2.25 -0.44
N LEU A 44 8.10 -2.95 -1.49
CA LEU A 44 8.98 -3.32 -2.60
C LEU A 44 9.48 -2.08 -3.38
N GLU A 45 8.59 -1.15 -3.70
CA GLU A 45 8.96 0.11 -4.36
C GLU A 45 9.90 0.94 -3.48
N LEU A 46 9.67 0.98 -2.18
CA LEU A 46 10.52 1.69 -1.24
C LEU A 46 11.92 1.09 -1.22
N VAL A 47 12.03 -0.25 -1.08
CA VAL A 47 13.32 -0.97 -1.13
C VAL A 47 14.04 -0.73 -2.46
N ALA A 48 13.32 -0.62 -3.58
CA ALA A 48 13.91 -0.36 -4.88
C ALA A 48 14.42 1.09 -5.05
N ARG A 49 13.83 2.05 -4.33
CA ARG A 49 14.18 3.48 -4.40
C ARG A 49 15.30 3.87 -3.44
N LEU A 50 15.45 3.19 -2.31
CA LEU A 50 16.56 3.41 -1.40
C LEU A 50 17.87 2.93 -2.05
N ASP A 51 18.94 3.69 -1.87
CA ASP A 51 20.29 3.23 -2.23
C ASP A 51 20.68 1.98 -1.40
N LYS A 52 21.79 1.32 -1.73
CA LYS A 52 22.21 0.07 -1.07
C LYS A 52 22.40 0.20 0.44
N GLU A 53 22.83 1.35 0.94
CA GLU A 53 23.12 1.59 2.35
C GLU A 53 21.81 1.77 3.13
N ASN A 54 20.90 2.57 2.57
CA ASN A 54 19.56 2.81 3.11
C ASN A 54 18.64 1.59 2.98
N ALA A 55 18.74 0.80 1.91
CA ALA A 55 17.97 -0.44 1.74
C ALA A 55 18.36 -1.52 2.77
N THR A 56 19.63 -1.53 3.21
CA THR A 56 20.09 -2.46 4.25
C THR A 56 19.61 -2.04 5.64
N ALA A 57 19.67 -0.74 5.95
CA ALA A 57 19.13 -0.17 7.18
C ALA A 57 17.60 -0.36 7.25
N LEU A 58 16.88 -0.08 6.16
CA LEU A 58 15.44 -0.33 6.06
C LEU A 58 15.12 -1.81 6.26
N ARG A 59 15.87 -2.73 5.64
CA ARG A 59 15.67 -4.17 5.85
C ARG A 59 15.87 -4.62 7.30
N ALA A 60 16.72 -3.93 8.06
CA ALA A 60 16.92 -4.19 9.48
C ALA A 60 15.80 -3.58 10.35
N GLU A 61 15.20 -2.46 9.92
CA GLU A 61 14.03 -1.85 10.56
C GLU A 61 12.71 -2.54 10.18
N MET A 62 12.66 -3.18 9.01
CA MET A 62 11.60 -4.06 8.57
C MET A 62 11.72 -5.40 9.29
N ASP A 63 11.26 -5.45 10.54
CA ASP A 63 10.95 -6.72 11.18
C ASP A 63 9.77 -7.35 10.42
N PHE A 64 10.09 -8.25 9.48
CA PHE A 64 9.13 -8.96 8.62
C PHE A 64 8.11 -9.80 9.42
N SER A 65 8.23 -9.91 10.74
CA SER A 65 7.28 -10.62 11.59
C SER A 65 6.00 -9.84 11.87
N ASN A 66 6.03 -8.50 11.88
CA ASN A 66 4.83 -7.65 11.96
C ASN A 66 5.13 -6.16 11.69
N PRO A 67 5.53 -5.76 10.46
CA PRO A 67 5.76 -4.37 10.18
C PRO A 67 4.39 -3.68 10.11
N ASN A 68 4.08 -2.78 11.05
CA ASN A 68 3.01 -1.81 10.82
C ASN A 68 3.52 -0.86 9.72
N PRO A 69 3.08 -1.02 8.46
CA PRO A 69 3.70 -0.36 7.31
C PRO A 69 3.47 1.15 7.37
N GLU A 70 2.31 1.56 7.89
CA GLU A 70 1.93 2.95 8.07
C GLU A 70 2.88 3.67 9.03
N GLN A 71 3.28 2.99 10.13
CA GLN A 71 4.29 3.53 11.04
C GLN A 71 5.67 3.62 10.39
N LEU A 72 6.04 2.65 9.53
CA LEU A 72 7.31 2.69 8.80
C LEU A 72 7.34 3.88 7.84
N PHE A 73 6.31 4.05 7.01
CA PHE A 73 6.23 5.19 6.09
C PHE A 73 6.23 6.53 6.84
N GLY A 74 5.50 6.62 7.95
CA GLY A 74 5.53 7.81 8.82
C GLY A 74 6.93 8.14 9.32
N LYS A 75 7.68 7.15 9.84
CA LYS A 75 9.07 7.35 10.30
C LYS A 75 10.01 7.81 9.19
N LEU A 76 9.88 7.24 7.99
CA LEU A 76 10.70 7.61 6.84
C LEU A 76 10.40 9.03 6.37
N VAL A 77 9.13 9.45 6.45
CA VAL A 77 8.73 10.83 6.19
C VAL A 77 9.29 11.78 7.25
N ASP A 78 9.19 11.43 8.52
CA ASP A 78 9.69 12.25 9.63
C ASP A 78 11.22 12.43 9.57
N ARG A 79 11.96 11.42 9.08
CA ARG A 79 13.42 11.47 8.88
C ARG A 79 13.83 12.15 7.57
N GLY A 80 12.89 12.45 6.67
CA GLY A 80 13.16 13.02 5.35
C GLY A 80 13.73 12.03 4.33
N GLU A 81 13.72 10.73 4.64
CA GLU A 81 14.16 9.64 3.74
C GLU A 81 13.11 9.33 2.66
N LEU A 82 11.85 9.68 2.93
CA LEU A 82 10.74 9.60 1.99
C LEU A 82 9.93 10.90 2.05
N THR A 83 9.65 11.53 0.92
CA THR A 83 8.74 12.70 0.89
C THR A 83 7.29 12.25 0.72
N LEU A 84 6.34 13.05 1.21
CA LEU A 84 4.90 12.81 0.96
C LEU A 84 4.60 12.73 -0.54
N GLN A 85 5.23 13.57 -1.36
CA GLN A 85 5.06 13.54 -2.82
C GLN A 85 5.53 12.21 -3.43
N GLN A 86 6.65 11.64 -2.96
CA GLN A 86 7.10 10.33 -3.40
C GLN A 86 6.12 9.23 -2.98
N LEU A 87 5.64 9.27 -1.74
CA LEU A 87 4.64 8.31 -1.24
C LEU A 87 3.34 8.37 -2.05
N THR A 88 2.81 9.58 -2.31
CA THR A 88 1.62 9.77 -3.16
C THR A 88 1.89 9.27 -4.59
N GLY A 89 3.08 9.49 -5.13
CA GLY A 89 3.46 8.99 -6.45
C GLY A 89 3.47 7.46 -6.54
N MET A 90 3.98 6.78 -5.51
CA MET A 90 3.96 5.32 -5.41
C MET A 90 2.51 4.80 -5.32
N LEU A 91 1.70 5.38 -4.43
CA LEU A 91 0.28 5.04 -4.29
C LEU A 91 -0.50 5.24 -5.60
N ALA A 92 -0.22 6.30 -6.36
CA ALA A 92 -0.85 6.53 -7.65
C ALA A 92 -0.51 5.45 -8.69
N GLY A 93 0.74 4.95 -8.68
CA GLY A 93 1.15 3.81 -9.50
C GLY A 93 0.38 2.54 -9.12
N ILE A 94 0.41 2.20 -7.84
CA ILE A 94 -0.29 1.03 -7.29
C ILE A 94 -1.80 1.10 -7.55
N ARG A 95 -2.42 2.29 -7.48
CA ARG A 95 -3.85 2.46 -7.76
C ARG A 95 -4.18 2.00 -9.17
N ARG A 96 -3.40 2.44 -10.15
CA ARG A 96 -3.63 2.09 -11.55
C ARG A 96 -3.54 0.58 -11.77
N GLU A 97 -2.49 -0.04 -11.25
CA GLU A 97 -2.29 -1.49 -11.34
C GLU A 97 -3.44 -2.27 -10.70
N LEU A 98 -3.89 -1.85 -9.50
CA LEU A 98 -5.01 -2.51 -8.83
C LEU A 98 -6.33 -2.36 -9.58
N LEU A 99 -6.62 -1.18 -10.13
CA LEU A 99 -7.84 -0.96 -10.90
C LEU A 99 -7.86 -1.82 -12.17
N GLU A 100 -6.73 -1.92 -12.88
CA GLU A 100 -6.59 -2.80 -14.05
C GLU A 100 -6.84 -4.27 -13.66
N GLU A 101 -6.19 -4.76 -12.60
CA GLU A 101 -6.37 -6.13 -12.11
C GLU A 101 -7.81 -6.43 -11.68
N LEU A 102 -8.48 -5.49 -11.00
CA LEU A 102 -9.86 -5.66 -10.56
C LEU A 102 -10.82 -5.69 -11.76
N GLN A 103 -10.57 -4.89 -12.80
CA GLN A 103 -11.34 -4.92 -14.05
C GLN A 103 -11.15 -6.24 -14.81
N GLU A 104 -9.93 -6.76 -14.86
CA GLU A 104 -9.63 -8.06 -15.47
C GLU A 104 -10.37 -9.19 -14.74
N MET A 105 -10.38 -9.18 -13.40
CA MET A 105 -11.11 -10.16 -12.60
C MET A 105 -12.63 -10.12 -12.81
N GLN A 106 -13.21 -8.95 -13.11
CA GLN A 106 -14.64 -8.81 -13.41
C GLN A 106 -15.01 -9.27 -14.83
N SER A 107 -14.02 -9.33 -15.74
CA SER A 107 -14.22 -9.67 -17.16
C SER A 107 -13.94 -11.14 -17.48
N ALA A 108 -13.45 -11.91 -16.51
CA ALA A 108 -13.11 -13.34 -16.61
C ALA A 108 -14.24 -14.24 -16.09
#